data_AF-A0A2T0TH26-F1
#
_entry.id   AF-A0A2T0TH26-F1
#
_cell.length_a   1.000
_cell.length_b   1.000
_cell.length_c   1.000
_cell.angle_alpha   90.00
_cell.angle_beta   90.00
_cell.angle_gamma   90.00
#
_symmetry.space_group_name_H-M   'P 1'
#
loop_
_entity.id
_entity.type
_entity.pdbx_description
1 polymer ?
#
loop_
_entity_poly.entity_id
_entity_poly.type
_entity_poly.pdbx_seq_one_letter_code
_entity_poly.pdbx_strand_id
1 'polypeptide(L)'
;MDEGVEPRGRGAVRLIFEFAERGLRMLSNEPVDVLVPPTDRLDGYEDHLGVWVEVCDVDGRALHRRVLPSDLGETVEVFGDASGPSLRRAPVSRARGSFAVLVPDLEQADHLSFMSGLGAAAVRAEGATATELARFPLGRGGAS
;
A
#
# COMPACT_ATOMS: atom_id res chain seq x y z
N MET A 1 21.62 13.03 -20.42
CA MET A 1 21.76 12.12 -19.28
C MET A 1 21.03 12.84 -18.17
N ASP A 2 19.74 12.52 -18.02
CA ASP A 2 18.87 13.22 -17.07
C ASP A 2 19.15 12.60 -15.71
N GLU A 3 19.86 13.31 -14.85
CA GLU A 3 20.07 12.89 -13.46
C GLU A 3 18.71 12.97 -12.78
N GLY A 4 18.13 11.80 -12.48
CA GLY A 4 16.83 11.70 -11.82
C GLY A 4 16.84 12.56 -10.56
N VAL A 5 16.00 13.60 -10.55
CA VAL A 5 15.82 14.45 -9.37
C VAL A 5 15.22 13.56 -8.28
N GLU A 6 16.05 13.14 -7.33
CA GLU A 6 15.60 12.39 -6.15
C GLU A 6 14.45 13.15 -5.47
N PRO A 7 13.31 12.49 -5.19
CA PRO A 7 12.17 13.14 -4.57
C PRO A 7 12.55 13.77 -3.23
N ARG A 8 12.09 15.00 -2.98
CA ARG A 8 12.42 15.71 -1.74
C ARG A 8 11.42 15.34 -0.66
N GLY A 9 11.90 14.62 0.35
CA GLY A 9 11.11 14.21 1.51
C GLY A 9 11.06 15.29 2.60
N ARG A 10 9.87 15.51 3.17
CA ARG A 10 9.62 16.36 4.34
C ARG A 10 9.46 15.57 5.64
N GLY A 11 9.39 14.25 5.54
CA GLY A 11 9.13 13.34 6.65
C GLY A 11 8.37 12.11 6.17
N ALA A 12 7.48 11.60 7.01
CA ALA A 12 6.64 10.46 6.72
C ALA A 12 5.16 10.79 6.91
N VAL A 13 4.31 10.12 6.14
CA VAL A 13 2.85 10.16 6.30
C VAL A 13 2.35 8.76 6.65
N ARG A 14 1.55 8.66 7.71
CA ARG A 14 0.81 7.45 8.05
C ARG A 14 -0.59 7.55 7.47
N LEU A 15 -0.92 6.58 6.63
CA LEU A 15 -2.21 6.44 5.97
C LEU A 15 -2.94 5.26 6.60
N ILE A 16 -4.10 5.50 7.19
CA ILE A 16 -4.91 4.42 7.79
C ILE A 16 -6.02 4.06 6.82
N PHE A 17 -6.13 2.79 6.48
CA PHE A 17 -7.17 2.25 5.60
C PHE A 17 -8.10 1.33 6.37
N GLU A 18 -9.37 1.32 5.99
CA GLU A 18 -10.33 0.27 6.30
C GLU A 18 -10.59 -0.54 5.03
N PHE A 19 -10.67 -1.86 5.16
CA PHE A 19 -11.14 -2.75 4.10
C PHE A 19 -12.39 -3.51 4.58
N ALA A 20 -13.34 -3.69 3.67
CA ALA A 20 -14.55 -4.48 3.86
C ALA A 20 -15.00 -5.07 2.52
N GLU A 21 -16.14 -5.78 2.49
CA GLU A 21 -16.74 -6.31 1.24
C GLU A 21 -16.94 -5.25 0.15
N ARG A 22 -17.05 -3.97 0.53
CA ARG A 22 -17.28 -2.83 -0.37
C ARG A 22 -16.00 -2.20 -0.93
N GLY A 23 -14.82 -2.73 -0.58
CA GLY A 23 -13.51 -2.24 -1.03
C GLY A 23 -12.71 -1.52 0.05
N LEU A 24 -11.70 -0.75 -0.39
CA LEU A 24 -10.78 0.00 0.45
C LEU A 24 -11.23 1.45 0.63
N ARG A 25 -11.05 1.98 1.85
CA ARG A 25 -11.32 3.39 2.17
C ARG A 25 -10.21 3.95 3.04
N MET A 26 -9.70 5.13 2.70
CA MET A 26 -8.80 5.87 3.56
C MET A 26 -9.58 6.53 4.71
N LEU A 27 -9.13 6.27 5.94
CA LEU A 27 -9.66 6.84 7.17
C LEU A 27 -8.89 8.09 7.61
N SER A 28 -7.56 8.04 7.49
CA SER A 28 -6.68 9.09 7.98
C SER A 28 -5.44 9.22 7.11
N ASN A 29 -4.91 10.44 7.09
CA ASN A 29 -3.64 10.84 6.50
C ASN A 29 -2.98 11.81 7.49
N GLU A 30 -1.93 11.34 8.15
CA GLU A 30 -1.28 12.04 9.26
C GLU A 30 0.23 12.13 9.05
N PRO A 31 0.83 13.34 9.07
CA PRO A 31 2.27 13.48 9.18
C PRO A 31 2.78 12.85 10.48
N VAL A 32 3.89 12.14 10.40
CA VAL A 32 4.51 11.46 11.54
C VAL A 32 6.04 11.59 11.47
N ASP A 33 6.67 11.72 12.64
CA ASP A 33 8.12 11.84 12.78
C ASP A 33 8.76 10.46 12.98
N VAL A 34 8.80 9.67 11.90
CA VAL A 34 9.40 8.33 11.86
C VAL A 34 10.15 8.11 10.55
N LEU A 35 11.12 7.20 10.56
CA LEU A 35 11.80 6.78 9.35
C LEU A 35 10.86 5.93 8.48
N VAL A 36 10.76 6.30 7.21
CA VAL A 36 10.02 5.53 6.21
C VAL A 36 10.85 4.32 5.79
N PRO A 37 10.24 3.14 5.61
CA PRO A 37 10.90 2.02 4.96
C PRO A 37 11.48 2.43 3.59
N PRO A 38 12.61 1.85 3.15
CA PRO A 38 13.16 2.14 1.83
C PRO A 38 12.16 1.73 0.74
N THR A 39 12.21 2.44 -0.39
CA THR A 39 11.43 2.08 -1.58
C THR A 39 11.89 0.74 -2.13
N ASP A 40 10.94 -0.11 -2.52
CA ASP A 40 11.21 -1.22 -3.43
C ASP A 40 11.52 -0.67 -4.83
N ARG A 41 12.03 -1.54 -5.73
CA ARG A 41 12.38 -1.14 -7.11
C ARG A 41 11.19 -0.50 -7.83
N LEU A 42 11.49 0.58 -8.57
CA LEU A 42 10.56 1.38 -9.37
C LEU A 42 10.61 1.04 -10.88
N ASP A 43 11.33 -0.02 -11.25
CA ASP A 43 11.42 -0.53 -12.62
C ASP A 43 11.46 -2.07 -12.66
N GLY A 44 11.09 -2.65 -13.80
CA GLY A 44 11.21 -4.09 -14.06
C GLY A 44 10.37 -4.97 -13.13
N TYR A 45 9.25 -4.44 -12.64
CA TYR A 45 8.33 -5.13 -11.72
C TYR A 45 6.92 -5.32 -12.29
N GLU A 46 6.76 -5.15 -13.60
CA GLU A 46 5.49 -5.29 -14.32
C GLU A 46 4.89 -6.71 -14.16
N ASP A 47 5.76 -7.71 -13.96
CA ASP A 47 5.41 -9.12 -13.72
C ASP A 47 5.40 -9.49 -12.22
N HIS A 48 5.50 -8.51 -11.30
CA HIS A 48 5.55 -8.77 -9.87
C HIS A 48 4.22 -9.32 -9.36
N LEU A 49 4.28 -10.28 -8.43
CA LEU A 49 3.09 -10.93 -7.88
C LEU A 49 2.72 -10.35 -6.53
N GLY A 50 1.42 -10.19 -6.30
CA GLY A 50 0.87 -9.74 -5.03
C GLY A 50 0.39 -8.30 -5.08
N VAL A 51 0.30 -7.69 -3.90
CA VAL A 51 -0.25 -6.35 -3.71
C VAL A 51 0.86 -5.41 -3.26
N TRP A 52 0.89 -4.22 -3.84
CA TRP A 52 1.81 -3.16 -3.43
C TRP A 52 1.11 -1.81 -3.49
N VAL A 53 1.76 -0.81 -2.90
CA VAL A 53 1.35 0.60 -3.02
C VAL A 53 2.42 1.39 -3.74
N GLU A 54 1.96 2.41 -4.47
CA GLU A 54 2.81 3.40 -5.14
C GLU A 54 2.38 4.80 -4.70
N VAL A 55 3.34 5.62 -4.29
CA VAL A 55 3.14 7.08 -4.20
C VAL A 55 3.53 7.65 -5.54
N CYS A 56 2.60 8.34 -6.17
CA CYS A 56 2.74 8.83 -7.53
C CYS A 56 2.72 10.36 -7.59
N ASP A 57 3.40 10.92 -8.59
CA ASP A 57 3.24 12.31 -8.97
C ASP A 57 1.93 12.54 -9.76
N VAL A 58 1.69 13.78 -10.15
CA VAL A 58 0.50 14.18 -10.93
C VAL A 58 0.44 13.54 -12.32
N ASP A 59 1.58 13.14 -12.88
CA ASP A 59 1.69 12.47 -14.17
C ASP A 59 1.51 10.94 -14.03
N GLY A 60 1.32 10.43 -12.80
CA GLY A 60 1.19 9.01 -12.49
C GLY A 60 2.52 8.26 -12.43
N ARG A 61 3.66 8.96 -12.34
CA ARG A 61 4.96 8.30 -12.16
C ARG A 61 5.16 7.92 -10.70
N ALA A 62 5.51 6.66 -10.45
CA ALA A 62 5.82 6.19 -9.11
C ALA A 62 7.12 6.83 -8.58
N LEU A 63 7.01 7.52 -7.44
CA LEU A 63 8.11 8.12 -6.70
C LEU A 63 8.58 7.22 -5.54
N HIS A 64 7.68 6.37 -5.05
CA HIS A 64 7.95 5.40 -3.99
C HIS A 64 7.06 4.18 -4.18
N ARG A 65 7.61 2.99 -3.95
CA ARG A 65 6.88 1.72 -4.03
C ARG A 65 7.12 0.87 -2.79
N ARG A 66 6.06 0.22 -2.31
CA ARG A 66 6.15 -0.74 -1.20
C ARG A 66 5.29 -1.96 -1.44
N VAL A 67 5.92 -3.12 -1.54
CA VAL A 67 5.24 -4.42 -1.53
C VAL A 67 4.60 -4.65 -0.16
N LEU A 68 3.31 -4.95 -0.16
CA LEU A 68 2.59 -5.27 1.06
C LEU A 68 2.71 -6.76 1.36
N PRO A 69 2.69 -7.18 2.64
CA PRO A 69 2.62 -8.58 3.00
C PRO A 69 1.40 -9.26 2.37
N SER A 70 1.53 -10.51 1.95
CA SER A 70 0.47 -11.31 1.32
C SER A 70 -0.77 -11.51 2.18
N ASP A 71 -0.65 -11.32 3.50
CA ASP A 71 -1.63 -11.77 4.49
C ASP A 71 -2.64 -10.68 4.89
N LEU A 72 -2.81 -9.64 4.06
CA LEU A 72 -3.78 -8.55 4.29
C LEU A 72 -5.21 -9.10 4.38
N GLY A 73 -5.61 -9.52 5.58
CA GLY A 73 -6.97 -9.98 5.89
C GLY A 73 -7.19 -11.49 5.93
N GLU A 74 -6.19 -12.34 5.65
CA GLU A 74 -6.38 -13.80 5.68
C GLU A 74 -6.27 -14.40 7.10
N THR A 75 -5.56 -13.72 8.00
CA THR A 75 -5.44 -14.15 9.40
C THR A 75 -5.56 -12.96 10.34
N VAL A 76 -6.59 -13.00 11.21
CA VAL A 76 -6.66 -12.15 12.40
C VAL A 76 -6.18 -12.99 13.57
N GLU A 77 -5.20 -12.49 14.33
CA GLU A 77 -4.85 -13.10 15.61
C GLU A 77 -6.00 -12.87 16.60
N VAL A 78 -6.85 -13.88 16.77
CA VAL A 78 -7.93 -13.84 17.77
C VAL A 78 -7.33 -14.27 19.10
N PHE A 79 -7.12 -13.31 20.01
CA PHE A 79 -6.84 -13.62 21.41
C PHE A 79 -8.08 -14.26 22.02
N GLY A 80 -8.00 -15.56 22.34
CA GLY A 80 -9.03 -16.25 23.10
C GLY A 80 -9.14 -15.70 24.52
N ASP A 81 -10.34 -15.70 25.07
CA ASP A 81 -10.60 -15.47 26.48
C ASP A 81 -9.95 -16.56 27.36
N ALA A 82 -9.73 -16.22 28.63
CA ALA A 82 -8.74 -16.79 29.57
C ALA A 82 -8.89 -18.28 29.97
N SER A 83 -9.54 -19.12 29.14
CA SER A 83 -9.80 -20.53 29.41
C SER A 83 -9.38 -21.49 28.27
N GLY A 84 -8.76 -21.01 27.18
CA GLY A 84 -8.39 -21.85 26.03
C GLY A 84 -7.01 -21.58 25.44
N PRO A 85 -6.46 -22.47 24.59
CA PRO A 85 -5.12 -22.32 24.02
C PRO A 85 -5.00 -21.02 23.22
N SER A 86 -3.96 -20.25 23.54
CA SER A 86 -3.82 -18.80 23.38
C SER A 86 -3.58 -18.26 21.97
N LEU A 87 -3.67 -19.09 20.92
CA LEU A 87 -3.46 -18.64 19.55
C LEU A 87 -4.11 -19.61 18.56
N ARG A 88 -5.13 -19.16 17.82
CA ARG A 88 -5.70 -19.91 16.69
C ARG A 88 -5.88 -19.00 15.48
N ARG A 89 -5.33 -19.42 14.34
CA ARG A 89 -5.63 -18.85 13.02
C ARG A 89 -6.95 -19.45 12.53
N ALA A 90 -7.96 -18.61 12.29
CA ALA A 90 -9.23 -19.03 11.70
C ALA A 90 -9.52 -18.18 10.44
N PRO A 91 -9.98 -18.78 9.32
CA PRO A 91 -10.38 -18.02 8.15
C PRO A 91 -11.60 -17.16 8.48
N VAL A 92 -11.50 -15.86 8.28
CA VAL A 92 -12.58 -14.91 8.55
C VAL A 92 -13.52 -14.90 7.34
N SER A 93 -14.79 -15.27 7.53
CA SER A 93 -15.80 -15.34 6.46
C SER A 93 -16.19 -13.97 5.85
N ARG A 94 -15.74 -12.87 6.47
CA ARG A 94 -15.83 -11.50 5.97
C ARG A 94 -14.57 -10.75 6.38
N ALA A 95 -13.58 -10.70 5.50
CA ALA A 95 -12.35 -9.96 5.72
C ALA A 95 -12.70 -8.46 5.90
N ARG A 96 -12.77 -8.01 7.16
CA ARG A 96 -12.93 -6.61 7.54
C ARG A 96 -11.86 -6.26 8.55
N GLY A 97 -11.20 -5.13 8.35
CA GLY A 97 -10.17 -4.67 9.26
C GLY A 97 -9.64 -3.32 8.85
N SER A 98 -8.66 -2.85 9.60
CA SER A 98 -7.88 -1.67 9.25
C SER A 98 -6.39 -1.98 9.29
N PHE A 99 -5.63 -1.25 8.48
CA PHE A 99 -4.18 -1.33 8.46
C PHE A 99 -3.61 0.06 8.19
N ALA A 100 -2.34 0.25 8.55
CA ALA A 100 -1.61 1.48 8.29
C ALA A 100 -0.55 1.23 7.21
N VAL A 101 -0.43 2.19 6.29
CA VAL A 101 0.67 2.27 5.33
C VAL A 101 1.50 3.50 5.69
N LEU A 102 2.80 3.32 5.82
CA LEU A 102 3.75 4.40 6.05
C LEU A 102 4.46 4.72 4.74
N VAL A 103 4.34 5.95 4.28
CA VAL A 103 4.91 6.42 3.00
C VAL A 103 5.70 7.71 3.22
N PRO A 104 6.62 8.08 2.32
CA PRO A 104 7.31 9.36 2.44
C PRO A 104 6.37 10.53 2.14
N ASP A 105 6.52 11.62 2.90
CA ASP A 105 5.89 12.91 2.58
C ASP A 105 6.75 13.60 1.51
N LEU A 106 6.40 13.42 0.24
CA LEU A 106 7.16 13.98 -0.89
C LEU A 106 6.46 15.21 -1.43
N GLU A 107 7.21 16.26 -1.74
CA GLU A 107 6.66 17.50 -2.31
C GLU A 107 5.91 17.27 -3.63
N GLN A 108 6.38 16.28 -4.41
CA GLN A 108 5.84 15.91 -5.70
C GLN A 108 4.69 14.90 -5.60
N ALA A 109 4.41 14.33 -4.42
CA ALA A 109 3.34 13.35 -4.25
C ALA A 109 1.96 13.98 -4.48
N ASP A 110 1.16 13.30 -5.30
CA ASP A 110 -0.22 13.68 -5.60
C ASP A 110 -1.20 12.65 -5.04
N HIS A 111 -0.95 11.37 -5.30
CA HIS A 111 -1.84 10.28 -4.90
C HIS A 111 -1.08 9.02 -4.51
N LEU A 112 -1.79 8.12 -3.83
CA LEU A 112 -1.38 6.75 -3.58
C LEU A 112 -2.25 5.79 -4.40
N SER A 113 -1.61 4.87 -5.10
CA SER A 113 -2.24 3.81 -5.88
C SER A 113 -2.00 2.45 -5.23
N PHE A 114 -3.07 1.68 -5.03
CA PHE A 114 -2.98 0.25 -4.71
C PHE A 114 -2.93 -0.53 -6.01
N MET A 115 -1.91 -1.36 -6.14
CA MET A 115 -1.65 -2.13 -7.35
C MET A 115 -1.73 -3.62 -7.03
N SER A 116 -2.18 -4.40 -8.01
CA SER A 116 -2.17 -5.86 -7.95
C SER A 116 -1.59 -6.42 -9.23
N GLY A 117 -0.64 -7.34 -9.09
CA GLY A 117 -0.07 -8.08 -10.19
C GLY A 117 -0.57 -9.52 -10.19
N LEU A 118 -1.06 -9.96 -11.35
CA LEU A 118 -1.40 -11.36 -11.58
C LEU A 118 -0.13 -12.18 -11.85
N GLY A 119 -0.17 -13.47 -11.47
CA GLY A 119 0.86 -14.48 -11.74
C GLY A 119 1.54 -14.34 -13.11
N ALA A 120 2.86 -14.54 -13.24
CA ALA A 120 3.54 -14.58 -14.55
C ALA A 120 2.92 -15.60 -15.52
N ALA A 121 2.25 -16.63 -15.01
CA ALA A 121 1.45 -17.57 -15.80
C ALA A 121 0.15 -16.95 -16.36
N ALA A 122 -0.52 -16.08 -15.60
CA ALA A 122 -1.71 -15.34 -16.02
C ALA A 122 -1.35 -14.20 -16.99
N VAL A 123 -0.25 -13.49 -16.76
CA VAL A 123 0.27 -12.47 -17.69
C VAL A 123 0.54 -13.08 -19.07
N ARG A 124 1.14 -14.27 -19.14
CA ARG A 124 1.42 -14.97 -20.41
C ARG A 124 0.18 -15.51 -21.11
N ALA A 125 -0.87 -15.83 -20.37
CA ALA A 125 -2.12 -16.39 -20.91
C ALA A 125 -3.11 -15.31 -21.36
N GLU A 126 -3.16 -14.18 -20.65
CA GLU A 126 -4.18 -13.14 -20.84
C GLU A 126 -3.61 -11.76 -21.22
N GLY A 127 -2.28 -11.59 -21.24
CA GLY A 127 -1.63 -10.30 -21.48
C GLY A 127 -1.84 -9.28 -20.35
N ALA A 128 -2.39 -9.72 -19.22
CA ALA A 128 -2.76 -8.86 -18.10
C ALA A 128 -1.52 -8.43 -17.31
N THR A 129 -1.23 -7.13 -17.32
CA THR A 129 -0.18 -6.50 -16.50
C THR A 129 -0.71 -6.13 -15.11
N ALA A 130 0.16 -5.60 -14.24
CA ALA A 130 -0.24 -4.94 -13.01
C ALA A 130 -1.46 -4.03 -13.21
N THR A 131 -2.45 -4.13 -12.32
CA THR A 131 -3.73 -3.41 -12.38
C THR A 131 -3.88 -2.53 -11.15
N GLU A 132 -4.31 -1.28 -11.34
CA GLU A 132 -4.66 -0.37 -10.25
C GLU A 132 -6.01 -0.78 -9.63
N LEU A 133 -5.99 -1.14 -8.35
CA LEU A 133 -7.17 -1.54 -7.57
C LEU A 133 -7.92 -0.35 -6.98
N ALA A 134 -7.19 0.67 -6.52
CA ALA A 134 -7.74 1.85 -5.90
C ALA A 134 -6.74 3.00 -5.92
N ARG A 135 -7.25 4.22 -5.96
CA ARG A 135 -6.46 5.46 -5.90
C ARG A 135 -6.99 6.38 -4.81
N PHE A 136 -6.08 7.01 -4.08
CA PHE A 136 -6.41 7.96 -3.02
C PHE A 136 -5.58 9.22 -3.14
N PRO A 137 -6.18 10.42 -3.19
CA PRO A 137 -5.43 11.66 -3.18
C PRO A 137 -4.70 11.81 -1.83
N LEU A 138 -3.43 12.18 -1.87
CA LEU A 138 -2.64 12.34 -0.66
C LEU A 138 -2.81 13.71 -0.01
N GLY A 139 -3.39 14.69 -0.72
CA GLY A 139 -3.70 16.02 -0.19
C GLY A 139 -2.46 16.71 0.36
N ARG A 140 -1.96 17.77 -0.29
CA ARG A 140 -0.83 18.53 0.25
C ARG A 140 -1.13 18.90 1.70
N GLY A 141 -0.34 18.39 2.64
CA GLY A 141 -0.42 18.75 4.06
C GLY A 141 -0.23 20.26 4.19
N GLY A 142 -1.34 20.98 4.14
CA GLY A 142 -1.37 22.43 4.26
C GLY A 142 -1.18 22.77 5.71
N ALA A 143 0.04 23.12 6.09
CA ALA A 143 0.24 24.05 7.19
C ALA A 143 -0.44 25.37 6.78
N SER A 144 -1.62 25.64 7.34
CA SER A 144 -2.15 26.99 7.53
C SER A 144 -2.07 27.32 9.01
#